data_AF-A0A533UPJ1-F1
#
_entry.id   AF-A0A533UPJ1-F1
#
_cell.length_a   1.000
_cell.length_b   1.000
_cell.length_c   1.000
_cell.angle_alpha   90.00
_cell.angle_beta   90.00
_cell.angle_gamma   90.00
#
_symmetry.space_group_name_H-M   'P 1'
#
loop_
_entity.id
_entity.type
_entity.pdbx_description
1 polymer ?
#
loop_
_entity_poly.entity_id
_entity_poly.type
_entity_poly.pdbx_seq_one_letter_code
_entity_poly.pdbx_strand_id
1 'polypeptide(L)'
;MAITKGSLILIDYTAKVKDSDEIFETTIEENAKKSNLYDPSIKYEPRLVSIGEGWVLKGLDEFLSSAKIGDNLNVDIPPDKAFGLRDPNKVRMIPQRKFGDKADEIKAGDVVDIDDRRGFVRFIGSGRVQVDFNHRLAGKTLIYNVNILKILKTDEEKTSSLVKRRILVDSDKISISFNKSELTIILPEESFLIDGLQVIKKAISGDLFKFIPSIESIKFLEIYNKSKPTSKAQTDEAKAQTDEAKAQKDEGKAQKDEGKAQKNRLL
;
A
#
# COMPACT_ATOMS: atom_id res chain seq x y z
N MET A 1 -15.13 -24.17 12.51
CA MET A 1 -13.76 -24.70 12.36
C MET A 1 -12.85 -23.84 13.22
N ALA A 2 -11.91 -24.43 13.95
CA ALA A 2 -11.06 -23.67 14.87
C ALA A 2 -9.94 -22.95 14.11
N ILE A 3 -9.65 -21.71 14.52
CA ILE A 3 -8.45 -20.99 14.09
C ILE A 3 -7.27 -21.64 14.81
N THR A 4 -6.26 -22.08 14.06
CA THR A 4 -5.07 -22.75 14.61
C THR A 4 -3.80 -22.07 14.13
N LYS A 5 -2.66 -22.34 14.80
CA LYS A 5 -1.35 -21.82 14.37
C LYS A 5 -1.09 -22.18 12.90
N GLY A 6 -0.66 -21.19 12.12
CA GLY A 6 -0.44 -21.30 10.68
C GLY A 6 -1.69 -21.06 9.82
N SER A 7 -2.87 -20.89 10.43
CA SER A 7 -4.08 -20.50 9.69
C SER A 7 -3.89 -19.10 9.09
N LEU A 8 -4.32 -18.94 7.83
CA LEU A 8 -4.38 -17.65 7.16
C LEU A 8 -5.80 -17.10 7.26
N ILE A 9 -5.93 -15.88 7.78
CA ILE A 9 -7.22 -15.23 7.99
C ILE A 9 -7.23 -13.81 7.42
N LEU A 10 -8.41 -13.36 7.00
CA LEU A 10 -8.67 -11.96 6.66
C LEU A 10 -9.41 -11.32 7.84
N ILE A 11 -8.85 -10.22 8.34
CA ILE A 11 -9.43 -9.45 9.43
C ILE A 11 -9.65 -8.01 9.01
N ASP A 12 -10.75 -7.43 9.48
CA ASP A 12 -10.87 -5.99 9.59
C ASP A 12 -10.56 -5.55 11.01
N TYR A 13 -9.94 -4.38 11.17
CA TYR A 13 -9.76 -3.81 12.50
C TYR A 13 -9.64 -2.30 12.51
N THR A 14 -9.85 -1.75 13.69
CA THR A 14 -9.47 -0.38 14.06
C THR A 14 -8.70 -0.43 15.38
N ALA A 15 -7.49 0.12 15.36
CA ALA A 15 -6.58 0.15 16.48
C ALA A 15 -6.48 1.55 17.08
N LYS A 16 -6.62 1.64 18.40
CA LYS A 16 -6.64 2.90 19.15
C LYS A 16 -5.72 2.86 20.36
N VAL A 17 -5.30 4.03 20.83
CA VAL A 17 -4.66 4.17 22.14
C VAL A 17 -5.75 4.21 23.22
N LYS A 18 -5.66 3.34 24.24
CA LYS A 18 -6.68 3.20 25.29
C LYS A 18 -7.02 4.50 26.03
N ASP A 19 -6.01 5.31 26.33
CA ASP A 19 -6.21 6.49 27.18
C ASP A 19 -6.69 7.74 26.41
N SER A 20 -6.44 7.81 25.10
CA SER A 20 -6.76 9.00 24.28
C SER A 20 -7.82 8.74 23.21
N ASP A 21 -8.24 7.50 23.03
CA ASP A 21 -9.10 7.04 21.92
C ASP A 21 -8.58 7.38 20.51
N GLU A 22 -7.30 7.79 20.42
CA GLU A 22 -6.65 8.15 19.17
C GLU A 22 -6.52 6.90 18.29
N ILE A 23 -7.19 6.90 17.14
CA ILE A 23 -7.01 5.88 16.10
C ILE A 23 -5.63 6.10 15.48
N PHE A 24 -4.79 5.07 15.50
CA PHE A 24 -3.47 5.11 14.87
C PHE A 24 -3.35 4.15 13.67
N GLU A 25 -4.30 3.23 13.49
CA GLU A 25 -4.34 2.30 12.36
C GLU A 25 -5.77 1.75 12.15
N THR A 26 -6.19 1.56 10.90
CA THR A 26 -7.48 0.95 10.57
C THR A 26 -7.48 0.37 9.16
N THR A 27 -8.15 -0.76 8.95
CA THR A 27 -8.43 -1.32 7.62
C THR A 27 -9.76 -0.82 7.05
N ILE A 28 -10.56 -0.12 7.87
CA ILE A 28 -11.89 0.35 7.52
C ILE A 28 -11.84 1.81 7.08
N GLU A 29 -12.21 2.07 5.82
CA GLU A 29 -12.16 3.40 5.20
C GLU A 29 -13.00 4.45 5.94
N GLU A 30 -14.20 4.09 6.38
CA GLU A 30 -15.09 4.99 7.12
C GLU A 30 -14.43 5.49 8.41
N ASN A 31 -13.76 4.59 9.14
CA ASN A 31 -13.04 4.95 10.35
C ASN A 31 -11.79 5.78 10.04
N ALA A 32 -11.12 5.52 8.91
CA ALA A 32 -10.03 6.35 8.45
C ALA A 32 -10.50 7.79 8.17
N LYS A 33 -11.62 7.97 7.46
CA LYS A 33 -12.24 9.28 7.15
C LYS A 33 -12.69 10.05 8.39
N LYS A 34 -13.14 9.35 9.43
CA LYS A 34 -13.50 9.94 10.73
C LYS A 34 -12.27 10.31 11.58
N SER A 35 -11.08 9.93 11.14
CA SER A 35 -9.80 10.18 11.82
C SER A 35 -8.87 11.01 10.92
N ASN A 36 -7.68 11.34 11.43
CA ASN A 36 -6.64 12.03 10.63
C ASN A 36 -5.79 11.05 9.79
N LEU A 37 -6.24 9.82 9.58
CA LEU A 37 -5.48 8.78 8.88
C LEU A 37 -5.93 8.54 7.43
N TYR A 38 -7.02 9.16 6.98
CA TYR A 38 -7.51 8.94 5.62
C TYR A 38 -6.49 9.40 4.59
N ASP A 39 -6.20 8.50 3.66
CA ASP A 39 -5.32 8.71 2.52
C ASP A 39 -6.01 8.13 1.29
N PRO A 40 -6.35 8.95 0.28
CA PRO A 40 -7.04 8.49 -0.93
C PRO A 40 -6.17 7.57 -1.80
N SER A 41 -4.85 7.51 -1.59
CA SER A 41 -3.95 6.58 -2.28
C SER A 41 -3.94 5.17 -1.66
N ILE A 42 -4.44 5.03 -0.43
CA ILE A 42 -4.51 3.75 0.27
C ILE A 42 -5.84 3.06 -0.04
N LYS A 43 -5.75 1.81 -0.47
CA LYS A 43 -6.91 0.92 -0.55
C LYS A 43 -7.17 0.28 0.81
N TYR A 44 -8.30 0.63 1.41
CA TYR A 44 -8.75 0.10 2.70
C TYR A 44 -9.47 -1.23 2.47
N GLU A 45 -8.86 -2.32 2.94
CA GLU A 45 -9.36 -3.67 2.74
C GLU A 45 -8.92 -4.62 3.86
N PRO A 46 -9.59 -5.77 4.01
CA PRO A 46 -9.25 -6.73 5.04
C PRO A 46 -7.79 -7.17 4.97
N ARG A 47 -7.11 -7.15 6.12
CA ARG A 47 -5.71 -7.50 6.22
C ARG A 47 -5.54 -9.00 6.34
N LEU A 48 -4.63 -9.55 5.53
CA LEU A 48 -4.18 -10.93 5.66
C LEU A 48 -3.25 -11.07 6.87
N VAL A 49 -3.60 -11.99 7.77
CA VAL A 49 -2.82 -12.33 8.96
C VAL A 49 -2.61 -13.85 9.01
N SER A 50 -1.41 -14.25 9.42
CA SER A 50 -1.10 -15.64 9.76
C SER A 50 -0.99 -15.79 11.27
N ILE A 51 -1.71 -16.76 11.81
CA ILE A 51 -1.81 -16.97 13.26
C ILE A 51 -0.57 -17.64 13.82
N GLY A 52 0.02 -17.05 14.86
CA GLY A 52 1.20 -17.55 15.56
C GLY A 52 2.49 -17.40 14.77
N GLU A 53 2.50 -16.53 13.76
CA GLU A 53 3.63 -16.23 12.89
C GLU A 53 4.22 -14.84 13.11
N GLY A 54 3.69 -14.07 14.07
CA GLY A 54 4.22 -12.74 14.41
C GLY A 54 4.02 -11.71 13.30
N TRP A 55 3.00 -11.87 12.45
CA TRP A 55 2.66 -10.90 11.40
C TRP A 55 1.96 -9.65 11.96
N VAL A 56 1.48 -9.74 13.20
CA VAL A 56 0.85 -8.67 13.96
C VAL A 56 1.47 -8.62 15.36
N LEU A 57 1.07 -7.62 16.16
CA LEU A 57 1.51 -7.49 17.54
C LEU A 57 1.27 -8.79 18.32
N LYS A 58 2.23 -9.15 19.18
CA LYS A 58 2.19 -10.39 19.95
C LYS A 58 0.86 -10.58 20.69
N GLY A 59 0.36 -9.53 21.34
CA GLY A 59 -0.92 -9.62 22.03
C GLY A 59 -2.08 -9.88 21.09
N LEU A 60 -2.12 -9.23 19.93
CA LEU A 60 -3.16 -9.47 18.93
C LEU A 60 -3.11 -10.92 18.42
N ASP A 61 -1.91 -11.43 18.13
CA ASP A 61 -1.72 -12.80 17.63
C ASP A 61 -2.19 -13.85 18.65
N GLU A 62 -1.85 -13.67 19.93
CA GLU A 62 -2.31 -14.51 21.03
C GLU A 62 -3.84 -14.52 21.14
N PHE A 63 -4.49 -13.35 21.06
CA PHE A 63 -5.96 -13.26 21.13
C PHE A 63 -6.63 -13.92 19.92
N LEU A 64 -6.13 -13.66 18.71
CA LEU A 64 -6.67 -14.24 17.47
C LEU A 64 -6.58 -15.78 17.47
N SER A 65 -5.59 -16.36 18.13
CA SER A 65 -5.44 -17.82 18.24
C SER A 65 -6.58 -18.50 19.01
N SER A 66 -7.29 -17.75 19.86
CA SER A 66 -8.43 -18.24 20.67
C SER A 66 -9.80 -17.94 20.06
N ALA A 67 -9.84 -17.17 18.97
CA ALA A 67 -11.05 -16.64 18.39
C ALA A 67 -11.74 -17.59 17.39
N LYS A 68 -12.98 -17.26 17.03
CA LYS A 68 -13.77 -17.91 15.99
C LYS A 68 -14.15 -16.92 14.89
N ILE A 69 -14.48 -17.46 13.71
CA ILE A 69 -15.00 -16.64 12.60
C ILE A 69 -16.29 -15.94 13.05
N GLY A 70 -16.43 -14.66 12.68
CA GLY A 70 -17.60 -13.85 13.00
C GLY A 70 -17.54 -13.20 14.39
N ASP A 71 -16.50 -13.47 15.18
CA ASP A 71 -16.29 -12.77 16.43
C ASP A 71 -15.93 -11.30 16.14
N ASN A 72 -16.63 -10.39 16.81
CA ASN A 72 -16.21 -9.00 16.95
C ASN A 72 -15.52 -8.86 18.30
N LEU A 73 -14.21 -8.72 18.26
CA LEU A 73 -13.34 -8.75 19.43
C LEU A 73 -12.89 -7.34 19.75
N ASN A 74 -13.02 -6.96 21.01
CA ASN A 74 -12.40 -5.76 21.54
C ASN A 74 -11.26 -6.17 22.46
N VAL A 75 -10.03 -5.94 22.00
CA VAL A 75 -8.82 -6.53 22.59
C VAL A 75 -7.92 -5.46 23.19
N ASP A 76 -7.70 -5.53 24.49
CA ASP A 76 -6.71 -4.71 25.20
C ASP A 76 -5.33 -5.35 25.10
N ILE A 77 -4.40 -4.67 24.44
CA ILE A 77 -3.01 -5.09 24.28
C ILE A 77 -2.12 -4.22 25.17
N PRO A 78 -1.58 -4.78 26.27
CA PRO A 78 -0.67 -4.03 27.13
C PRO A 78 0.67 -3.74 26.42
N PRO A 79 1.45 -2.76 26.90
CA PRO A 79 2.66 -2.31 26.22
C PRO A 79 3.68 -3.43 25.96
N ASP A 80 3.87 -4.36 26.91
CA ASP A 80 4.78 -5.51 26.82
C ASP A 80 4.41 -6.50 25.69
N LYS A 81 3.15 -6.50 25.26
CA LYS A 81 2.64 -7.29 24.12
C LYS A 81 2.39 -6.45 22.86
N ALA A 82 2.69 -5.16 22.89
CA ALA A 82 2.58 -4.21 21.79
C ALA A 82 3.96 -3.67 21.39
N PHE A 83 4.23 -2.36 21.62
CA PHE A 83 5.46 -1.68 21.23
C PHE A 83 6.52 -1.61 22.34
N GLY A 84 6.35 -2.40 23.40
CA GLY A 84 7.21 -2.44 24.57
C GLY A 84 6.91 -1.35 25.59
N LEU A 85 7.53 -1.50 26.75
CA LEU A 85 7.55 -0.45 27.78
C LEU A 85 8.41 0.73 27.31
N ARG A 86 8.04 1.93 27.76
CA ARG A 86 8.84 3.12 27.51
C ARG A 86 10.12 3.06 28.33
N ASP A 87 11.26 3.19 27.67
CA ASP A 87 12.57 3.14 28.31
C ASP A 87 13.01 4.57 28.69
N PRO A 88 13.16 4.89 29.99
CA PRO A 88 13.60 6.22 30.42
C PRO A 88 15.03 6.55 29.95
N ASN A 89 15.87 5.54 29.67
CA ASN A 89 17.23 5.76 29.16
C ASN A 89 17.25 6.24 27.69
N LYS A 90 16.13 6.04 26.97
CA LYS A 90 15.94 6.58 25.62
C LYS A 90 15.40 8.01 25.63
N VAL A 91 15.22 8.63 26.80
CA VAL A 91 14.92 10.06 26.92
C VAL A 91 16.21 10.80 27.25
N ARG A 92 16.66 11.70 26.37
CA ARG A 92 17.96 12.37 26.50
C ARG A 92 17.83 13.89 26.48
N MET A 93 18.67 14.55 27.25
CA MET A 93 18.82 16.01 27.25
C MET A 93 19.93 16.44 26.31
N ILE A 94 19.56 17.07 25.19
CA ILE A 94 20.47 17.45 24.11
C ILE A 94 20.63 18.99 24.12
N PRO A 95 21.86 19.53 24.03
CA PRO A 95 22.05 20.97 23.86
C PRO A 95 21.35 21.48 22.59
N GLN A 96 20.57 22.56 22.71
CA GLN A 96 19.76 23.09 21.60
C GLN A 96 20.61 23.45 20.37
N ARG A 97 21.83 23.96 20.57
CA ARG A 97 22.81 24.22 19.49
C ARG A 97 23.14 23.00 18.60
N LYS A 98 22.91 21.77 19.06
CA LYS A 98 23.17 20.56 18.26
C LYS A 98 22.20 20.37 17.10
N PHE A 99 21.06 21.08 17.11
CA PHE A 99 20.08 21.01 16.04
C PHE A 99 20.38 21.98 14.87
N GLY A 100 21.54 22.64 14.90
CA GLY A 100 22.01 23.51 13.82
C GLY A 100 21.15 24.77 13.66
N ASP A 101 21.05 25.25 12.42
CA ASP A 101 20.40 26.54 12.11
C ASP A 101 18.90 26.56 12.43
N LYS A 102 18.26 25.39 12.50
CA LYS A 102 16.84 25.24 12.86
C LYS A 102 16.58 25.08 14.35
N ALA A 103 17.62 25.23 15.18
CA ALA A 103 17.51 25.00 16.62
C ALA A 103 16.46 25.89 17.31
N ASP A 104 16.24 27.10 16.83
CA ASP A 104 15.27 28.05 17.39
C ASP A 104 13.83 27.81 16.88
N GLU A 105 13.67 27.00 15.83
CA GLU A 105 12.36 26.67 15.25
C GLU A 105 11.70 25.46 15.95
N ILE A 106 12.48 24.67 16.69
CA ILE A 106 12.03 23.45 17.35
C ILE A 106 11.01 23.74 18.45
N LYS A 107 9.94 22.95 18.48
CA LYS A 107 8.84 23.02 19.45
C LYS A 107 8.60 21.68 20.12
N ALA A 108 7.97 21.73 21.29
CA ALA A 108 7.48 20.51 21.93
C ALA A 108 6.45 19.81 21.03
N GLY A 109 6.58 18.50 20.87
CA GLY A 109 5.80 17.70 19.94
C GLY A 109 6.50 17.42 18.60
N ASP A 110 7.51 18.22 18.24
CA ASP A 110 8.23 18.04 16.97
C ASP A 110 8.97 16.71 16.92
N VAL A 111 9.10 16.20 15.70
CA VAL A 111 9.96 15.06 15.39
C VAL A 111 11.29 15.60 14.90
N VAL A 112 12.38 15.21 15.56
CA VAL A 112 13.74 15.63 15.24
C VAL A 112 14.59 14.40 14.90
N ASP A 113 15.46 14.55 13.91
CA ASP A 113 16.47 13.54 13.56
C ASP A 113 17.83 14.02 14.11
N ILE A 114 18.46 13.25 14.99
CA ILE A 114 19.75 13.57 15.61
C ILE A 114 20.58 12.32 15.87
N ASP A 115 21.87 12.36 15.53
CA ASP A 115 22.76 11.19 15.53
C ASP A 115 22.12 9.99 14.80
N ASP A 116 21.54 10.23 13.61
CA ASP A 116 20.80 9.26 12.79
C ASP A 116 19.64 8.55 13.50
N ARG A 117 19.13 9.17 14.57
CA ARG A 117 17.98 8.68 15.33
C ARG A 117 16.87 9.69 15.33
N ARG A 118 15.69 9.23 14.96
CA ARG A 118 14.44 9.97 15.07
C ARG A 118 13.95 9.96 16.51
N GLY A 119 13.58 11.13 17.03
CA GLY A 119 13.01 11.27 18.37
C GLY A 119 11.96 12.37 18.45
N PHE A 120 11.16 12.35 19.50
CA PHE A 120 10.11 13.32 19.76
C PHE A 120 10.55 14.32 20.82
N VAL A 121 10.40 15.61 20.53
CA VAL A 121 10.70 16.68 21.48
C VAL A 121 9.63 16.70 22.57
N ARG A 122 10.05 16.47 23.80
CA ARG A 122 9.17 16.43 24.99
C ARG A 122 9.05 17.80 25.64
N PHE A 123 10.18 18.50 25.73
CA PHE A 123 10.31 19.74 26.48
C PHE A 123 11.54 20.50 25.97
N ILE A 124 11.47 21.83 26.00
CA ILE A 124 12.60 22.71 25.66
C ILE A 124 12.73 23.70 26.82
N GLY A 125 13.93 23.85 27.33
CA GLY A 125 14.21 24.80 28.40
C GLY A 125 15.69 24.92 28.71
N SER A 126 16.10 26.11 29.16
CA SER A 126 17.48 26.39 29.57
C SER A 126 18.53 26.02 28.50
N GLY A 127 18.23 26.29 27.22
CA GLY A 127 19.12 25.98 26.09
C GLY A 127 19.31 24.47 25.82
N ARG A 128 18.42 23.62 26.35
CA ARG A 128 18.42 22.17 26.14
C ARG A 128 17.05 21.69 25.67
N VAL A 129 17.08 20.65 24.85
CA VAL A 129 15.92 19.97 24.30
C VAL A 129 15.89 18.56 24.88
N GLN A 130 14.78 18.19 25.52
CA GLN A 130 14.53 16.83 25.94
C GLN A 130 13.92 16.06 24.76
N VAL A 131 14.64 15.05 24.27
CA VAL A 131 14.22 14.23 23.13
C VAL A 131 13.97 12.80 23.60
N ASP A 132 12.83 12.23 23.21
CA ASP A 132 12.48 10.84 23.45
C ASP A 132 12.66 10.00 22.18
N PHE A 133 13.54 9.00 22.24
CA PHE A 133 13.85 8.06 21.17
C PHE A 133 13.07 6.74 21.27
N ASN A 134 12.08 6.64 22.17
CA ASN A 134 11.17 5.51 22.19
C ASN A 134 10.25 5.50 20.96
N HIS A 135 9.67 4.33 20.66
CA HIS A 135 8.56 4.25 19.71
C HIS A 135 7.41 5.14 20.19
N ARG A 136 6.70 5.82 19.28
CA ARG A 136 5.60 6.75 19.61
C ARG A 136 4.53 6.12 20.51
N LEU A 137 4.30 4.82 20.33
CA LEU A 137 3.31 4.03 21.08
C LEU A 137 3.90 3.22 22.25
N ALA A 138 5.18 3.40 22.59
CA ALA A 138 5.80 2.70 23.72
C ALA A 138 5.16 3.12 25.05
N GLY A 139 4.95 2.15 25.94
CA GLY A 139 4.29 2.34 27.23
C GLY A 139 2.78 2.60 27.16
N LYS A 140 2.17 2.57 25.97
CA LYS A 140 0.72 2.73 25.81
C LYS A 140 0.03 1.37 25.72
N THR A 141 -1.12 1.24 26.38
CA THR A 141 -2.06 0.15 26.13
C THR A 141 -2.86 0.47 24.87
N LEU A 142 -3.00 -0.50 23.98
CA LEU A 142 -3.72 -0.36 22.73
C LEU A 142 -5.02 -1.15 22.77
N ILE A 143 -6.03 -0.65 22.07
CA ILE A 143 -7.31 -1.31 21.89
C ILE A 143 -7.43 -1.69 20.42
N TYR A 144 -7.61 -2.97 20.13
CA TYR A 144 -7.91 -3.47 18.79
C TYR A 144 -9.35 -3.95 18.73
N ASN A 145 -10.18 -3.26 17.95
CA ASN A 145 -11.51 -3.74 17.58
C ASN A 145 -11.37 -4.53 16.29
N VAL A 146 -11.56 -5.85 16.34
CA VAL A 146 -11.21 -6.77 15.26
C VAL A 146 -12.43 -7.59 14.86
N ASN A 147 -12.67 -7.70 13.57
CA ASN A 147 -13.66 -8.58 12.99
C ASN A 147 -12.98 -9.63 12.12
N ILE A 148 -13.16 -10.91 12.46
CA ILE A 148 -12.60 -12.02 11.68
C ILE A 148 -13.58 -12.40 10.57
N LEU A 149 -13.26 -11.99 9.34
CA LEU A 149 -14.15 -12.13 8.20
C LEU A 149 -14.08 -13.53 7.58
N LYS A 150 -12.87 -14.06 7.40
CA LYS A 150 -12.65 -15.27 6.62
C LYS A 150 -11.40 -16.01 7.06
N ILE A 151 -11.48 -17.34 7.15
CA ILE A 151 -10.30 -18.23 7.14
C ILE A 151 -10.11 -18.70 5.69
N LEU A 152 -8.90 -18.57 5.15
CA LEU A 152 -8.56 -19.05 3.81
C LEU A 152 -8.41 -20.56 3.83
N LYS A 153 -9.18 -21.25 2.99
CA LYS A 153 -9.25 -22.72 3.00
C LYS A 153 -8.56 -23.33 1.80
N THR A 154 -8.83 -22.79 0.62
CA THR A 154 -8.32 -23.37 -0.62
C THR A 154 -6.93 -22.84 -0.95
N ASP A 155 -6.17 -23.61 -1.73
CA ASP A 155 -4.82 -23.21 -2.13
C ASP A 155 -4.85 -22.00 -3.07
N GLU A 156 -5.92 -21.85 -3.86
CA GLU A 156 -6.18 -20.64 -4.65
C GLU A 156 -6.36 -19.41 -3.76
N GLU A 157 -7.23 -19.48 -2.75
CA GLU A 157 -7.49 -18.37 -1.83
C GLU A 157 -6.22 -17.92 -1.10
N LYS A 158 -5.45 -18.89 -0.61
CA LYS A 158 -4.16 -18.65 0.04
C LYS A 158 -3.18 -18.02 -0.94
N THR A 159 -3.08 -18.56 -2.16
CA THR A 159 -2.14 -18.05 -3.18
C THR A 159 -2.45 -16.61 -3.55
N SER A 160 -3.69 -16.29 -3.92
CA SER A 160 -4.10 -14.92 -4.26
C SER A 160 -3.79 -13.95 -3.12
N SER A 161 -4.09 -14.33 -1.88
CA SER A 161 -3.89 -13.46 -0.71
C SER A 161 -2.40 -13.27 -0.39
N LEU A 162 -1.59 -14.31 -0.49
CA LEU A 162 -0.15 -14.25 -0.24
C LEU A 162 0.59 -13.42 -1.30
N VAL A 163 0.18 -13.53 -2.56
CA VAL A 163 0.72 -12.70 -3.66
C VAL A 163 0.33 -11.25 -3.45
N LYS A 164 -0.96 -10.98 -3.23
CA LYS A 164 -1.49 -9.62 -3.01
C LYS A 164 -0.87 -8.91 -1.81
N ARG A 165 -0.56 -9.65 -0.74
CA ARG A 165 0.13 -9.08 0.44
C ARG A 165 1.46 -8.43 0.10
N ARG A 166 2.13 -8.83 -0.98
CA ARG A 166 3.47 -8.33 -1.37
C ARG A 166 3.47 -7.54 -2.67
N ILE A 167 2.50 -7.79 -3.55
CA ILE A 167 2.30 -7.07 -4.81
C ILE A 167 0.97 -6.33 -4.66
N LEU A 168 1.02 -5.00 -4.58
CA LEU A 168 -0.15 -4.12 -4.41
C LEU A 168 -1.01 -4.09 -5.68
N VAL A 169 -1.64 -5.21 -5.98
CA VAL A 169 -2.53 -5.41 -7.14
C VAL A 169 -3.83 -6.05 -6.69
N ASP A 170 -4.87 -5.84 -7.47
CA ASP A 170 -6.17 -6.42 -7.18
C ASP A 170 -6.16 -7.94 -7.43
N SER A 171 -6.86 -8.68 -6.57
CA SER A 171 -6.86 -10.15 -6.59
C SER A 171 -7.36 -10.73 -7.92
N ASP A 172 -8.25 -10.02 -8.61
CA ASP A 172 -8.84 -10.40 -9.89
C ASP A 172 -7.85 -10.28 -11.07
N LYS A 173 -6.77 -9.51 -10.91
CA LYS A 173 -5.71 -9.40 -11.92
C LYS A 173 -4.64 -10.49 -11.81
N ILE A 174 -4.62 -11.25 -10.71
CA ILE A 174 -3.68 -12.34 -10.49
C ILE A 174 -4.32 -13.63 -11.05
N SER A 175 -3.82 -14.13 -12.17
CA SER A 175 -4.25 -15.42 -12.71
C SER A 175 -3.39 -16.55 -12.15
N ILE A 176 -4.04 -17.59 -11.61
CA ILE A 176 -3.37 -18.71 -10.94
C ILE A 176 -3.84 -20.02 -11.56
N SER A 177 -2.91 -20.96 -11.74
CA SER A 177 -3.20 -22.32 -12.20
C SER A 177 -2.39 -23.36 -11.44
N PHE A 178 -3.05 -24.43 -11.02
CA PHE A 178 -2.44 -25.57 -10.36
C PHE A 178 -2.37 -26.77 -11.32
N ASN A 179 -1.19 -27.35 -11.47
CA ASN A 179 -0.97 -28.60 -12.18
C ASN A 179 -0.21 -29.57 -11.27
N LYS A 180 -0.96 -30.43 -10.58
CA LYS A 180 -0.43 -31.32 -9.53
C LYS A 180 0.29 -30.52 -8.43
N SER A 181 1.60 -30.71 -8.26
CA SER A 181 2.44 -29.99 -7.31
C SER A 181 3.09 -28.72 -7.89
N GLU A 182 2.78 -28.35 -9.13
CA GLU A 182 3.28 -27.13 -9.77
C GLU A 182 2.24 -26.01 -9.74
N LEU A 183 2.63 -24.86 -9.20
CA LEU A 183 1.84 -23.64 -9.19
C LEU A 183 2.35 -22.64 -10.23
N THR A 184 1.47 -22.17 -11.11
CA THR A 184 1.75 -21.07 -12.04
C THR A 184 1.00 -19.82 -11.61
N ILE A 185 1.74 -18.71 -11.46
CA ILE A 185 1.22 -17.38 -11.12
C ILE A 185 1.55 -16.45 -12.29
N ILE A 186 0.53 -15.97 -12.99
CA ILE A 186 0.69 -14.96 -14.02
C ILE A 186 0.61 -13.60 -13.33
N LEU A 187 1.70 -12.86 -13.40
CA LEU A 187 1.80 -11.53 -12.83
C LEU A 187 1.13 -10.51 -13.76
N PRO A 188 0.39 -9.53 -13.21
CA PRO A 188 -0.18 -8.46 -14.02
C PRO A 188 0.93 -7.52 -14.50
N GLU A 189 0.78 -6.96 -15.71
CA GLU A 189 1.79 -6.13 -16.37
C GLU A 189 2.24 -4.93 -15.52
N GLU A 190 1.31 -4.32 -14.80
CA GLU A 190 1.55 -3.23 -13.85
C GLU A 190 2.52 -3.59 -12.70
N SER A 191 2.74 -4.89 -12.44
CA SER A 191 3.68 -5.36 -11.42
C SER A 191 5.12 -5.55 -11.93
N PHE A 192 5.35 -5.55 -13.25
CA PHE A 192 6.65 -5.93 -13.83
C PHE A 192 7.77 -4.95 -13.47
N LEU A 193 7.43 -3.69 -13.24
CA LEU A 193 8.37 -2.61 -12.94
C LEU A 193 8.47 -2.30 -11.44
N ILE A 194 7.91 -3.15 -10.58
CA ILE A 194 8.05 -2.97 -9.14
C ILE A 194 9.52 -3.18 -8.75
N ASP A 195 10.08 -2.18 -8.07
CA ASP A 195 11.44 -2.25 -7.54
C ASP A 195 11.61 -3.48 -6.63
N GLY A 196 12.64 -4.29 -6.92
CA GLY A 196 12.91 -5.50 -6.15
C GLY A 196 11.93 -6.66 -6.41
N LEU A 197 11.19 -6.67 -7.53
CA LEU A 197 10.23 -7.73 -7.88
C LEU A 197 10.79 -9.15 -7.72
N GLN A 198 12.06 -9.40 -8.05
CA GLN A 198 12.68 -10.72 -7.89
C GLN A 198 12.82 -11.14 -6.41
N VAL A 199 13.16 -10.20 -5.54
CA VAL A 199 13.19 -10.42 -4.08
C VAL A 199 11.78 -10.67 -3.55
N ILE A 200 10.80 -9.91 -4.06
CA ILE A 200 9.39 -10.10 -3.73
C ILE A 200 8.92 -11.51 -4.14
N LYS A 201 9.21 -11.95 -5.37
CA LYS A 201 8.92 -13.31 -5.85
C LYS A 201 9.53 -14.37 -4.94
N LYS A 202 10.79 -14.22 -4.54
CA LYS A 202 11.45 -15.15 -3.62
C LYS A 202 10.73 -15.21 -2.27
N ALA A 203 10.28 -14.08 -1.75
CA ALA A 203 9.54 -14.01 -0.50
C ALA A 203 8.13 -14.60 -0.62
N ILE A 204 7.43 -14.36 -1.73
CA ILE A 204 6.15 -15.01 -2.07
C ILE A 204 6.34 -16.53 -2.13
N SER A 205 7.37 -17.03 -2.80
CA SER A 205 7.65 -18.47 -2.86
C SER A 205 7.85 -19.08 -1.47
N GLY A 206 8.60 -18.40 -0.59
CA GLY A 206 8.80 -18.86 0.79
C GLY A 206 7.49 -18.95 1.57
N ASP A 207 6.62 -17.95 1.44
CA ASP A 207 5.30 -17.98 2.06
C ASP A 207 4.42 -19.09 1.47
N LEU A 208 4.39 -19.26 0.14
CA LEU A 208 3.59 -20.28 -0.55
C LEU A 208 4.00 -21.70 -0.15
N PHE A 209 5.29 -22.03 -0.19
CA PHE A 209 5.78 -23.35 0.23
C PHE A 209 5.46 -23.65 1.70
N LYS A 210 5.41 -22.62 2.55
CA LYS A 210 5.06 -22.77 3.97
C LYS A 210 3.58 -23.03 4.19
N PHE A 211 2.70 -22.27 3.54
CA PHE A 211 1.25 -22.32 3.80
C PHE A 211 0.50 -23.28 2.87
N ILE A 212 1.15 -23.76 1.81
CA ILE A 212 0.62 -24.67 0.82
C ILE A 212 1.66 -25.78 0.57
N PRO A 213 1.78 -26.75 1.50
CA PRO A 213 2.81 -27.79 1.44
C PRO A 213 2.61 -28.79 0.29
N SER A 214 1.47 -28.74 -0.41
CA SER A 214 1.18 -29.53 -1.61
C SER A 214 1.99 -29.06 -2.85
N ILE A 215 2.54 -27.85 -2.82
CA ILE A 215 3.31 -27.29 -3.94
C ILE A 215 4.80 -27.63 -3.79
N GLU A 216 5.40 -28.11 -4.87
CA GLU A 216 6.84 -28.40 -4.98
C GLU A 216 7.57 -27.42 -5.90
N SER A 217 6.87 -26.83 -6.87
CA SER A 217 7.45 -25.85 -7.81
C SER A 217 6.52 -24.66 -8.07
N ILE A 218 7.10 -23.48 -8.26
CA ILE A 218 6.37 -22.23 -8.52
C ILE A 218 6.95 -21.57 -9.77
N LYS A 219 6.08 -21.26 -10.74
CA LYS A 219 6.39 -20.50 -11.94
C LYS A 219 5.74 -19.13 -11.85
N PHE A 220 6.56 -18.08 -11.91
CA PHE A 220 6.05 -16.72 -12.15
C PHE A 220 6.14 -16.44 -13.64
N LEU A 221 5.02 -16.11 -14.27
CA LEU A 221 4.94 -15.77 -15.68
C LEU A 221 4.68 -14.28 -15.85
N GLU A 222 5.52 -13.63 -16.65
CA GLU A 222 5.35 -12.27 -17.15
C GLU A 222 5.08 -12.37 -18.65
N ILE A 223 3.94 -11.86 -19.11
CA ILE A 223 3.51 -11.98 -20.51
C ILE A 223 3.67 -10.63 -21.18
N TYR A 224 4.64 -10.53 -22.10
CA TYR A 224 4.84 -9.35 -22.93
C TYR A 224 4.13 -9.51 -24.27
N ASN A 225 3.02 -8.79 -24.42
CA ASN A 225 2.29 -8.76 -25.67
C ASN A 225 2.85 -7.64 -26.57
N LYS A 226 2.96 -7.89 -27.88
CA LYS A 226 3.25 -6.83 -28.84
C LYS A 226 2.13 -5.80 -28.74
N SER A 227 2.45 -4.52 -28.55
CA SER A 227 1.43 -3.46 -28.51
C SER A 227 0.59 -3.53 -29.78
N LYS A 228 -0.72 -3.71 -29.66
CA LYS A 228 -1.61 -3.42 -30.78
C LYS A 228 -1.48 -1.91 -31.06
N PRO A 229 -1.24 -1.47 -32.30
CA PRO A 229 -1.21 -0.05 -32.61
C PRO A 229 -2.54 0.57 -32.14
N THR A 230 -2.46 1.49 -31.19
CA THR A 230 -3.61 2.23 -30.68
C THR A 230 -4.31 2.96 -31.82
N SER A 231 -5.64 2.86 -31.87
CA SER A 231 -6.52 3.47 -32.87
C SER A 231 -6.37 5.00 -33.05
N LYS A 232 -5.58 5.67 -32.20
CA LYS A 232 -5.16 7.08 -32.41
C LYS A 232 -4.39 7.28 -33.70
N ALA A 233 -3.52 6.34 -34.11
CA ALA A 233 -2.78 6.47 -35.36
C ALA A 233 -3.70 6.42 -36.60
N GLN A 234 -4.77 5.63 -36.57
CA GLN A 234 -5.77 5.61 -37.65
C GLN A 234 -6.69 6.84 -37.62
N THR A 235 -6.90 7.47 -36.45
CA THR A 235 -7.68 8.72 -36.38
C THR A 235 -6.85 9.91 -36.86
N ASP A 236 -5.54 9.90 -36.60
CA ASP A 236 -4.62 10.96 -37.02
C ASP A 236 -4.25 10.83 -38.50
N GLU A 237 -4.08 9.62 -39.06
CA GLU A 237 -3.93 9.43 -40.51
C GLU A 237 -5.22 9.76 -41.28
N ALA A 238 -6.40 9.41 -40.75
CA ALA A 238 -7.67 9.78 -41.38
C ALA A 238 -7.96 11.29 -41.32
N LYS A 239 -7.56 11.97 -40.23
CA LYS A 239 -7.66 13.44 -40.12
C LYS A 239 -6.65 14.14 -41.01
N ALA A 240 -5.40 13.69 -41.07
CA ALA A 240 -4.39 14.26 -41.95
C ALA A 240 -4.80 14.17 -43.43
N GLN A 241 -5.38 13.03 -43.87
CA GLN A 241 -5.87 12.87 -45.23
C GLN A 241 -7.14 13.69 -45.52
N THR A 242 -8.01 13.94 -44.53
CA THR A 242 -9.19 14.81 -44.73
C THR A 242 -8.86 16.29 -44.70
N ASP A 243 -7.83 16.70 -43.96
CA ASP A 243 -7.37 18.09 -43.90
C ASP A 243 -6.53 18.47 -45.15
N GLU A 244 -5.70 17.57 -45.67
CA GLU A 244 -5.04 17.76 -46.98
C GLU A 244 -6.04 17.85 -48.14
N ALA A 245 -7.08 17.01 -48.14
CA ALA A 245 -8.11 17.03 -49.18
C ALA A 245 -9.02 18.28 -49.11
N LYS A 246 -9.14 18.93 -47.94
CA LYS A 246 -9.83 20.22 -47.79
C LYS A 246 -8.94 21.39 -48.20
N ALA A 247 -7.67 21.39 -47.82
CA ALA A 247 -6.71 22.43 -48.21
C ALA A 247 -6.57 22.53 -49.75
N GLN A 248 -6.47 21.39 -50.45
CA GLN A 248 -6.40 21.38 -51.91
C GLN A 248 -7.70 21.83 -52.60
N LYS A 249 -8.86 21.65 -51.96
CA LYS A 249 -10.15 22.15 -52.47
C LYS A 249 -10.33 23.65 -52.26
N ASP A 250 -9.84 24.20 -51.16
CA ASP A 250 -9.90 25.63 -50.87
C ASP A 250 -8.91 26.43 -51.74
N GLU A 251 -7.70 25.90 -52.00
CA GLU A 251 -6.76 26.51 -52.96
C GLU A 251 -7.32 26.51 -54.39
N GLY A 252 -7.98 25.42 -54.81
CA GLY A 252 -8.63 25.35 -56.13
C GLY A 252 -9.84 26.27 -56.29
N LYS A 253 -10.46 26.70 -55.18
CA LYS A 253 -11.57 27.68 -55.16
C LYS A 253 -11.04 29.11 -55.20
N ALA A 254 -9.99 29.41 -54.42
CA ALA A 254 -9.34 30.72 -54.40
C ALA A 254 -8.77 31.10 -55.78
N GLN A 255 -8.10 30.17 -56.48
CA GLN A 255 -7.57 30.42 -57.82
C GLN A 255 -8.67 30.64 -58.88
N LYS A 256 -9.85 30.03 -58.72
CA LYS A 256 -11.01 30.26 -59.61
C LYS A 256 -11.69 31.59 -59.37
N ASP A 257 -11.73 32.08 -58.12
CA ASP A 257 -12.32 33.37 -57.79
C ASP A 257 -11.39 34.53 -58.16
N GLU A 258 -10.06 34.39 -58.03
CA GLU A 258 -9.10 35.38 -58.55
C GLU A 258 -9.13 35.48 -60.08
N GLY A 259 -9.24 34.35 -60.78
CA GLY A 259 -9.38 34.33 -62.24
C GLY A 259 -10.67 34.97 -62.76
N LYS A 260 -11.76 34.96 -61.98
CA LYS A 260 -13.01 35.67 -62.30
C LYS A 260 -12.92 37.17 -61.97
N ALA A 261 -12.23 37.55 -60.90
CA ALA A 261 -12.07 38.95 -60.50
C ALA A 261 -11.15 39.73 -61.45
N GLN A 262 -10.12 39.11 -62.03
CA GLN A 262 -9.27 39.74 -63.05
C GLN A 262 -9.95 39.90 -64.41
N LYS A 263 -10.87 38.98 -64.77
CA LYS A 263 -11.59 39.04 -66.07
C LYS A 263 -12.69 40.11 -66.09
N ASN A 264 -13.17 40.57 -64.93
CA ASN A 264 -14.17 41.63 -64.80
C ASN A 264 -13.58 43.05 -64.64
N ARG A 265 -12.25 43.20 -64.70
CA ARG A 265 -11.56 44.50 -64.53
C ARG A 265 -10.95 45.04 -65.84
N LEU A 266 -11.25 44.41 -66.97
CA LEU A 266 -10.71 44.72 -68.31
C LEU A 266 -11.81 44.87 -69.38
N LEU A 267 -13.04 45.19 -68.96
CA LEU A 267 -14.15 45.63 -69.83
C LEU A 267 -14.70 46.95 -69.30
#